data_AF-A0A7G2K1I0-F1
#
_entry.id   AF-A0A7G2K1I0-F1
#
_cell.length_a   1.000
_cell.length_b   1.000
_cell.length_c   1.000
_cell.angle_alpha   90.00
_cell.angle_beta   90.00
_cell.angle_gamma   90.00
#
_symmetry.space_group_name_H-M   'P 1'
#
loop_
_entity.id
_entity.type
_entity.pdbx_description
1 polymer ?
#
loop_
_entity_poly.entity_id
_entity_poly.type
_entity_poly.pdbx_seq_one_letter_code
_entity_poly.pdbx_strand_id
1 'polypeptide(L)'
;MAEKQIALLKEHKQILIQNAVTRGLNPDVPLKDSGVEWIGQVPEHWEVVSMKRVVKEHSGNGFPIDLQGNNGNIPFLKVSDFSENQDKYIFKWNNSVTNKVIKQKKWNIVPKNSIVTAKIGEALRKNHRKI
;
A
#
# COMPACT_ATOMS: atom_id res chain seq x y z
N MET A 1 21.99 26.01 7.12
CA MET A 1 21.94 26.04 5.63
C MET A 1 21.46 24.71 5.04
N ALA A 2 22.08 23.57 5.38
CA ALA A 2 21.70 22.26 4.85
C ALA A 2 20.25 21.83 5.15
N GLU A 3 19.74 22.10 6.36
CA GLU A 3 18.36 21.75 6.73
C GLU A 3 17.31 22.46 5.86
N LYS A 4 17.54 23.75 5.53
CA LYS A 4 16.66 24.52 4.62
C LYS A 4 16.66 23.92 3.21
N GLN A 5 17.82 23.48 2.72
CA GLN A 5 17.93 22.85 1.41
C GLN A 5 17.24 21.48 1.36
N ILE A 6 17.37 20.67 2.42
CA ILE A 6 16.67 19.39 2.55
C ILE A 6 15.15 19.60 2.59
N ALA A 7 14.67 20.61 3.33
CA ALA A 7 13.26 20.94 3.40
C ALA A 7 12.71 21.33 2.02
N LEU A 8 13.40 22.22 1.30
CA LEU A 8 13.01 22.67 -0.03
C LEU A 8 12.96 21.50 -1.04
N LEU A 9 13.95 20.60 -0.99
CA LEU A 9 13.97 19.41 -1.86
C LEU A 9 12.81 18.45 -1.56
N LYS A 10 12.44 18.29 -0.29
CA LYS A 10 11.28 17.46 0.09
C LYS A 10 9.97 18.04 -0.43
N GLU A 11 9.78 19.36 -0.28
CA GLU A 11 8.61 20.07 -0.79
C GLU A 11 8.54 19.98 -2.32
N HIS A 12 9.63 20.28 -3.02
CA HIS A 12 9.69 20.19 -4.48
C HIS A 12 9.39 18.77 -4.97
N LYS A 13 9.94 17.74 -4.31
CA LYS A 13 9.63 16.34 -4.61
C LYS A 13 8.15 16.02 -4.43
N GLN A 14 7.52 16.51 -3.38
CA GLN A 14 6.09 16.27 -3.12
C GLN A 14 5.22 16.91 -4.21
N ILE A 15 5.54 18.13 -4.63
CA ILE A 15 4.85 18.83 -5.73
C ILE A 15 5.04 18.08 -7.05
N LEU A 16 6.27 17.68 -7.37
CA LEU A 16 6.57 16.91 -8.59
C LEU A 16 5.80 15.60 -8.63
N ILE A 17 5.76 14.87 -7.52
CA ILE A 17 4.97 13.64 -7.42
C ILE A 17 3.51 13.98 -7.66
N GLN A 18 2.93 14.91 -6.90
CA GLN A 18 1.52 15.31 -7.03
C GLN A 18 1.15 15.63 -8.48
N ASN A 19 1.94 16.46 -9.15
CA ASN A 19 1.72 16.81 -10.55
C ASN A 19 1.83 15.58 -11.45
N ALA A 20 2.84 14.73 -11.28
CA ALA A 20 2.99 13.53 -12.09
C ALA A 20 1.81 12.54 -11.92
N VAL A 21 1.29 12.34 -10.69
CA VAL A 21 0.18 11.41 -10.46
C VAL A 21 -1.19 11.97 -10.86
N THR A 22 -1.37 13.29 -10.86
CA THR A 22 -2.68 13.91 -11.19
C THR A 22 -2.75 14.45 -12.62
N ARG A 23 -1.64 14.93 -13.18
CA ARG A 23 -1.56 15.59 -14.49
C ARG A 23 -0.64 14.88 -15.48
N GLY A 24 -0.03 13.75 -15.09
CA GLY A 24 0.88 13.01 -15.94
C GLY A 24 2.27 13.66 -16.08
N LEU A 25 3.12 13.04 -16.91
CA LEU A 25 4.51 13.47 -17.10
C LEU A 25 4.69 14.55 -18.17
N ASN A 26 3.73 14.67 -19.10
CA ASN A 26 3.75 15.66 -20.17
C ASN A 26 2.86 16.86 -19.79
N PRO A 27 3.42 18.05 -19.58
CA PRO A 27 2.66 19.23 -19.16
C PRO A 27 1.77 19.82 -20.27
N ASP A 28 2.02 19.49 -21.54
CA ASP A 28 1.33 20.08 -22.70
C ASP A 28 0.04 19.33 -23.08
N VAL A 29 -0.32 18.29 -22.32
CA VAL A 29 -1.52 17.49 -22.58
C VAL A 29 -2.76 18.27 -22.11
N PRO A 30 -3.82 18.35 -22.94
CA PRO A 30 -5.10 18.89 -22.51
C PRO A 30 -5.63 18.22 -21.23
N LEU A 31 -6.27 19.00 -20.37
CA LEU A 31 -6.85 18.52 -19.12
C LEU A 31 -8.38 18.51 -19.19
N LYS A 32 -8.99 17.58 -18.46
CA LYS A 32 -10.43 17.51 -18.22
C LYS A 32 -10.73 17.39 -16.73
N ASP A 33 -11.95 17.72 -16.34
CA ASP A 33 -12.43 17.48 -14.98
C ASP A 33 -12.57 15.98 -14.70
N SER A 34 -12.03 15.50 -13.57
CA SER A 34 -12.10 14.09 -13.18
C SER A 34 -13.47 13.67 -12.64
N GLY A 35 -14.34 14.62 -12.28
CA GLY A 35 -15.58 14.38 -11.55
C GLY A 35 -15.38 14.05 -10.06
N VAL A 36 -14.15 14.15 -9.55
CA VAL A 36 -13.79 13.90 -8.14
C VAL A 36 -13.12 15.14 -7.56
N GLU A 37 -13.81 15.83 -6.65
CA GLU A 37 -13.42 17.15 -6.12
C GLU A 37 -11.97 17.23 -5.63
N TRP A 38 -11.52 16.24 -4.86
CA TRP A 38 -10.17 16.24 -4.29
C TRP A 38 -9.06 15.87 -5.30
N ILE A 39 -9.40 15.32 -6.46
CA ILE A 39 -8.46 15.04 -7.56
C ILE A 39 -8.36 16.26 -8.49
N GLY A 40 -9.49 16.88 -8.81
CA GLY A 40 -9.56 18.01 -9.72
C GLY A 40 -9.38 17.61 -11.18
N GLN A 41 -8.42 18.24 -11.87
CA GLN A 41 -8.19 18.10 -13.31
C GLN A 41 -7.17 16.98 -13.61
N VAL A 42 -7.44 16.18 -14.64
CA VAL A 42 -6.61 15.05 -15.10
C VAL A 42 -6.42 15.10 -16.63
N PRO A 43 -5.42 14.41 -17.20
CA PRO A 43 -5.22 14.38 -18.64
C PRO A 43 -6.46 13.89 -19.40
N GLU A 44 -6.79 14.57 -20.50
CA GLU A 44 -8.01 14.31 -21.26
C GLU A 44 -8.09 12.88 -21.79
N HIS A 45 -6.94 12.31 -22.15
CA HIS A 45 -6.83 10.93 -22.64
C HIS A 45 -6.93 9.85 -21.54
N TRP A 46 -6.95 10.21 -20.25
CA TRP A 46 -7.09 9.23 -19.17
C TRP A 46 -8.55 8.82 -18.97
N GLU A 47 -8.79 7.54 -18.69
CA GLU A 47 -10.11 7.05 -18.27
C GLU A 47 -10.26 7.18 -16.75
N VAL A 48 -11.38 7.74 -16.29
CA VAL A 48 -11.70 7.80 -14.86
C VAL A 48 -12.60 6.62 -14.51
N VAL A 49 -12.06 5.67 -13.75
CA VAL A 49 -12.77 4.44 -13.35
C VAL A 49 -12.72 4.21 -11.85
N SER A 50 -13.76 3.56 -11.33
CA SER A 50 -13.77 3.13 -9.93
C SER A 50 -12.76 2.01 -9.72
N MET A 51 -11.95 2.11 -8.66
CA MET A 51 -10.91 1.13 -8.31
C MET A 51 -11.42 -0.33 -8.30
N LYS A 52 -12.64 -0.57 -7.80
CA LYS A 52 -13.27 -1.90 -7.77
C LYS A 52 -13.43 -2.58 -9.13
N ARG A 53 -13.36 -1.82 -10.23
CA ARG A 53 -13.42 -2.33 -11.61
C ARG A 53 -12.08 -2.85 -12.12
N VAL A 54 -10.98 -2.39 -11.52
CA VAL A 54 -9.62 -2.67 -12.02
C VAL A 54 -8.77 -3.46 -11.02
N VAL A 55 -9.21 -3.61 -9.77
CA VAL A 55 -8.50 -4.40 -8.74
C VAL A 55 -9.33 -5.59 -8.26
N LYS A 56 -8.63 -6.69 -7.97
CA LYS A 56 -9.17 -7.78 -7.17
C LYS A 56 -8.71 -7.61 -5.73
N GLU A 57 -9.62 -7.17 -4.87
CA GLU A 57 -9.34 -6.96 -3.46
C GLU A 57 -9.40 -8.28 -2.67
N HIS A 58 -8.44 -8.47 -1.77
CA HIS A 58 -8.46 -9.55 -0.78
C HIS A 58 -8.33 -8.95 0.62
N SER A 59 -9.30 -9.20 1.49
CA SER A 59 -9.19 -8.81 2.90
C SER A 59 -8.19 -9.70 3.64
N GLY A 60 -7.43 -9.09 4.55
CA GLY A 60 -6.54 -9.81 5.45
C GLY A 60 -7.30 -10.70 6.45
N ASN A 61 -6.60 -11.69 6.98
CA ASN A 61 -7.14 -12.61 7.98
C ASN A 61 -6.57 -12.29 9.37
N GLY A 62 -7.35 -12.56 10.43
CA GLY A 62 -6.82 -12.59 11.79
C GLY A 62 -5.85 -13.75 11.94
N PHE A 63 -4.68 -13.52 12.54
CA PHE A 63 -3.66 -14.55 12.69
C PHE A 63 -3.67 -15.17 14.09
N PRO A 64 -4.05 -16.45 14.24
CA PRO A 64 -4.12 -17.12 15.54
C PRO A 64 -2.75 -17.20 16.23
N ILE A 65 -2.74 -17.04 17.56
CA ILE A 65 -1.50 -17.00 18.37
C ILE A 65 -0.72 -18.31 18.28
N ASP A 66 -1.42 -19.44 18.31
CA ASP A 66 -0.87 -20.80 18.20
C ASP A 66 -0.18 -21.08 16.86
N LEU A 67 -0.47 -20.28 15.82
CA LEU A 67 0.14 -20.41 14.51
C LEU A 67 1.28 -19.43 14.26
N GLN A 68 1.56 -18.50 15.18
CA GLN A 68 2.62 -17.50 15.02
C GLN A 68 4.00 -18.14 15.06
N GLY A 69 4.93 -17.55 14.32
CA GLY A 69 6.27 -18.09 14.06
C GLY A 69 6.50 -18.43 12.59
N ASN A 70 7.73 -18.83 12.27
CA ASN A 70 8.18 -19.09 10.91
C ASN A 70 8.12 -20.60 10.62
N ASN A 71 6.91 -21.15 10.57
CA ASN A 71 6.65 -22.59 10.55
C ASN A 71 6.33 -23.15 9.15
N GLY A 72 6.61 -22.41 8.08
CA GLY A 72 6.35 -22.87 6.71
C GLY A 72 6.96 -22.01 5.62
N ASN A 73 6.46 -22.19 4.39
CA ASN A 73 7.03 -21.56 3.19
C ASN A 73 6.15 -20.43 2.63
N ILE A 74 4.96 -20.21 3.18
CA ILE A 74 4.06 -19.14 2.76
C ILE A 74 4.08 -18.04 3.81
N PRO A 75 4.57 -16.83 3.48
CA PRO A 75 4.56 -15.70 4.41
C PRO A 75 3.15 -15.36 4.88
N PHE A 76 2.98 -15.10 6.18
CA PHE A 76 1.79 -14.48 6.73
C PHE A 76 2.13 -13.05 7.18
N LEU A 77 1.77 -12.07 6.36
CA LEU A 77 2.17 -10.67 6.60
C LEU A 77 1.27 -10.00 7.65
N LYS A 78 1.91 -9.32 8.59
CA LYS A 78 1.31 -8.45 9.60
C LYS A 78 1.78 -7.02 9.38
N VAL A 79 1.11 -6.06 10.03
CA VAL A 79 1.47 -4.63 9.95
C VAL A 79 2.91 -4.37 10.42
N SER A 80 3.43 -5.14 11.39
CA SER A 80 4.82 -5.01 11.85
C SER A 80 5.85 -5.31 10.75
N ASP A 81 5.52 -6.17 9.79
CA ASP A 81 6.41 -6.51 8.68
C ASP A 81 6.58 -5.31 7.71
N PHE A 82 5.74 -4.28 7.77
CA PHE A 82 5.90 -3.08 6.93
C PHE A 82 7.02 -2.18 7.44
N SER A 83 7.16 -2.03 8.76
CA SER A 83 8.20 -1.19 9.37
C SER A 83 9.59 -1.82 9.33
N GLU A 84 9.65 -3.15 9.29
CA GLU A 84 10.92 -3.90 9.28
C GLU A 84 11.58 -3.95 7.89
N ASN A 85 10.83 -3.59 6.84
CA ASN A 85 11.33 -3.43 5.49
C ASN A 85 11.51 -1.93 5.23
N GLN A 86 12.76 -1.46 5.10
CA GLN A 86 13.09 -0.05 4.83
C GLN A 86 12.70 0.41 3.41
N ASP A 87 12.19 -0.52 2.58
CA ASP A 87 11.96 -0.37 1.15
C ASP A 87 10.48 -0.47 0.76
N LYS A 88 10.20 -0.16 -0.51
CA LYS A 88 8.87 -0.29 -1.15
C LYS A 88 8.36 -1.74 -1.27
N TYR A 89 9.19 -2.72 -0.91
CA TYR A 89 8.94 -4.14 -1.10
C TYR A 89 9.16 -4.91 0.20
N ILE A 90 8.34 -5.93 0.42
CA ILE A 90 8.42 -6.80 1.59
C ILE A 90 9.19 -8.07 1.19
N PHE A 91 10.40 -8.21 1.72
CA PHE A 91 11.25 -9.40 1.52
C PHE A 91 11.54 -10.15 2.82
N LYS A 92 11.27 -9.51 3.96
CA LYS A 92 11.39 -10.12 5.29
C LYS A 92 10.03 -10.16 5.96
N TRP A 93 9.77 -11.26 6.68
CA TRP A 93 8.56 -11.50 7.43
C TRP A 93 8.89 -12.32 8.67
N ASN A 94 8.13 -12.07 9.73
CA ASN A 94 8.31 -12.81 10.99
C ASN A 94 7.51 -14.11 11.05
N ASN A 95 6.48 -14.22 10.20
CA ASN A 95 5.51 -15.31 10.28
C ASN A 95 5.34 -16.01 8.94
N SER A 96 5.23 -17.32 9.00
CA SER A 96 4.94 -18.14 7.82
C SER A 96 4.14 -19.38 8.22
N VAL A 97 3.37 -19.88 7.25
CA VAL A 97 2.50 -21.04 7.41
C VAL A 97 2.71 -22.03 6.29
N THR A 98 2.33 -23.28 6.52
CA THR A 98 2.38 -24.34 5.52
C THR A 98 1.13 -24.33 4.64
N ASN A 99 1.21 -24.96 3.47
CA ASN A 99 0.04 -25.15 2.58
C ASN A 99 -1.09 -25.91 3.27
N LYS A 100 -0.78 -26.81 4.23
CA LYS A 100 -1.78 -27.54 5.02
C LYS A 100 -2.64 -26.58 5.85
N VAL A 101 -2.00 -25.62 6.53
CA VAL A 101 -2.69 -24.59 7.31
C VAL A 101 -3.58 -23.72 6.42
N ILE A 102 -3.06 -23.27 5.27
CA ILE A 102 -3.84 -22.49 4.30
C ILE A 102 -5.11 -23.23 3.87
N LYS A 103 -5.00 -24.50 3.49
CA LYS A 103 -6.15 -25.33 3.08
C LYS A 103 -7.15 -25.54 4.21
N GLN A 104 -6.67 -25.84 5.42
CA GLN A 104 -7.52 -26.06 6.60
C GLN A 104 -8.29 -24.80 7.00
N LYS A 105 -7.61 -23.64 7.03
CA LYS A 105 -8.21 -22.35 7.39
C LYS A 105 -8.97 -21.69 6.24
N LYS A 106 -8.90 -22.25 5.03
CA LYS A 106 -9.48 -21.70 3.79
C LYS A 106 -9.03 -20.26 3.52
N TRP A 107 -7.77 -19.95 3.81
CA TRP A 107 -7.21 -18.61 3.56
C TRP A 107 -6.84 -18.43 2.10
N ASN A 108 -7.00 -17.20 1.61
CA ASN A 108 -6.58 -16.83 0.27
C ASN A 108 -5.07 -16.58 0.23
N ILE A 109 -4.41 -17.10 -0.80
CA ILE A 109 -3.02 -16.75 -1.12
C ILE A 109 -3.06 -15.57 -2.09
N VAL A 110 -2.37 -14.48 -1.73
CA VAL A 110 -2.20 -13.32 -2.59
C VAL A 110 -0.96 -13.53 -3.47
N PRO A 111 -1.04 -13.36 -4.80
CA PRO A 111 0.11 -13.51 -5.70
C PRO A 111 1.24 -12.53 -5.39
N LYS A 112 2.48 -12.94 -5.66
CA LYS A 112 3.64 -12.03 -5.65
C LYS A 112 3.40 -10.82 -6.56
N ASN A 113 3.99 -9.67 -6.21
CA ASN A 113 3.81 -8.37 -6.88
C ASN A 113 2.43 -7.73 -6.71
N SER A 114 1.57 -8.28 -5.84
CA SER A 114 0.35 -7.59 -5.42
C SER A 114 0.68 -6.43 -4.48
N ILE A 115 -0.17 -5.40 -4.48
CA ILE A 115 -0.08 -4.29 -3.53
C ILE A 115 -0.68 -4.73 -2.20
N VAL A 116 0.04 -4.49 -1.11
CA VAL A 116 -0.42 -4.78 0.25
C VAL A 116 -0.54 -3.46 1.00
N THR A 117 -1.68 -3.24 1.65
CA THR A 117 -1.95 -2.03 2.43
C THR A 117 -2.22 -2.39 3.88
N ALA A 118 -1.70 -1.60 4.80
CA ALA A 118 -1.99 -1.78 6.21
C ALA A 118 -3.43 -1.32 6.50
N LYS A 119 -4.30 -2.25 6.91
CA LYS A 119 -5.63 -1.91 7.42
C LYS A 119 -5.53 -1.64 8.92
N ILE A 120 -6.04 -0.48 9.36
CA ILE A 120 -5.98 -0.01 10.75
C ILE A 120 -7.02 -0.72 11.63
N GLY A 121 -7.09 -2.06 11.61
CA GLY A 121 -8.02 -2.81 12.44
C GLY A 121 -7.58 -2.82 13.91
N GLU A 122 -6.58 -3.64 14.23
CA GLU A 122 -6.03 -3.77 15.59
C GLU A 122 -5.21 -2.55 16.05
N ALA A 123 -4.67 -1.75 15.11
CA ALA A 123 -3.91 -0.56 15.42
C ALA A 123 -4.78 0.60 15.98
N LEU A 124 -6.09 0.66 15.67
CA LEU A 124 -7.02 1.59 16.32
C LEU A 124 -7.34 1.15 17.77
N ARG A 125 -7.34 -0.17 18.02
CA ARG A 125 -7.64 -0.75 19.33
C ARG A 125 -6.50 -0.59 20.33
N LYS A 126 -5.26 -0.62 19.84
CA LYS A 126 -4.05 -0.32 20.62
C LYS A 126 -3.75 1.15 20.48
N ASN A 127 -4.06 1.94 21.51
CA ASN A 127 -3.91 3.39 21.63
C ASN A 127 -2.45 3.93 21.45
N HIS A 128 -1.75 3.52 20.40
CA HIS A 128 -0.42 3.98 20.06
C HIS A 128 -0.54 4.94 18.87
N ARG A 129 -1.12 6.12 19.13
CA ARG A 129 -0.93 7.27 18.25
C ARG A 129 0.56 7.66 18.34
N LYS A 130 1.38 7.13 17.44
CA LYS A 130 2.55 7.89 16.99
C LYS A 130 2.13 8.57 15.69
N ILE A 131 1.77 9.83 15.85
CA ILE A 131 1.64 10.81 14.76
C ILE A 131 3.04 11.05 14.19
#